data_AF-A0A1J3EP09-F1
#
_entry.id   AF-A0A1J3EP09-F1
#
_cell.length_a   1.000
_cell.length_b   1.000
_cell.length_c   1.000
_cell.angle_alpha   90.00
_cell.angle_beta   90.00
_cell.angle_gamma   90.00
#
_symmetry.space_group_name_H-M   'P 1'
#
loop_
_entity.id
_entity.type
_entity.pdbx_description
1 polymer ?
#
loop_
_entity_poly.entity_id
_entity_poly.type
_entity_poly.pdbx_seq_one_letter_code
_entity_poly.pdbx_strand_id
1 'polypeptide(L)'
;GSQSLALPSSFLSDYKEIMVEIYAVCGEWKFNDKLPCEFVVDPDKGASFCQVDENVTYLELLAMVIQDFGIDCSVKNEDIKL
;
A
#
# COMPACT_ATOMS: atom_id res chain seq x y z
N GLY A 1 -18.41 -19.97 -38.12
CA GLY A 1 -17.39 -19.00 -37.69
C GLY A 1 -17.45 -18.89 -36.19
N SER A 2 -16.29 -18.92 -35.55
CA SER A 2 -16.02 -18.60 -34.14
C SER A 2 -16.52 -19.61 -33.09
N GLN A 3 -15.65 -20.57 -32.73
CA GLN A 3 -15.77 -21.31 -31.47
C GLN A 3 -15.31 -20.41 -30.34
N SER A 4 -16.17 -20.18 -29.34
CA SER A 4 -15.80 -19.54 -28.08
C SER A 4 -14.97 -20.54 -27.26
N LEU A 5 -13.68 -20.26 -27.11
CA LEU A 5 -12.79 -21.03 -26.24
C LEU A 5 -12.96 -20.50 -24.82
N ALA A 6 -13.96 -21.02 -24.09
CA ALA A 6 -13.97 -20.91 -22.65
C ALA A 6 -12.87 -21.82 -22.09
N LEU A 7 -11.84 -21.24 -21.46
CA LEU A 7 -10.78 -22.01 -20.82
C LEU A 7 -11.36 -22.82 -19.64
N PRO A 8 -10.93 -24.08 -19.44
CA PRO A 8 -11.41 -24.91 -18.34
C PRO A 8 -10.95 -24.34 -16.98
N SER A 9 -11.83 -24.38 -15.98
CA SER A 9 -11.59 -23.87 -14.62
C SER A 9 -10.38 -24.48 -13.90
N SER A 10 -9.88 -25.63 -14.38
CA SER A 10 -8.67 -26.29 -13.88
C SER A 10 -7.35 -25.60 -14.29
N PHE A 11 -7.39 -24.61 -15.19
CA PHE A 11 -6.22 -23.79 -15.53
C PHE A 11 -6.00 -22.60 -14.59
N LEU A 12 -6.96 -22.31 -13.70
CA LEU A 12 -6.90 -21.18 -12.77
C LEU A 12 -6.41 -21.57 -11.37
N SER A 13 -6.17 -22.86 -11.09
CA SER A 13 -5.87 -23.36 -9.75
C SER A 13 -4.41 -23.23 -9.30
N ASP A 14 -3.49 -22.82 -10.19
CA ASP A 14 -2.06 -22.71 -9.88
C ASP A 14 -1.58 -21.28 -9.64
N TYR A 15 -2.47 -20.28 -9.64
CA TYR A 15 -2.15 -18.96 -9.14
C TYR A 15 -2.28 -18.97 -7.63
N LYS A 16 -1.18 -19.28 -6.95
CA LYS A 16 -1.04 -18.99 -5.52
C LYS A 16 -0.99 -17.46 -5.40
N GLU A 17 -2.08 -16.84 -4.97
CA GLU A 17 -2.07 -15.43 -4.55
C GLU A 17 -1.01 -15.28 -3.46
N ILE A 18 0.06 -14.53 -3.77
CA ILE A 18 1.12 -14.23 -2.82
C ILE A 18 0.67 -12.97 -2.10
N MET A 19 0.40 -13.11 -0.80
CA MET A 19 0.00 -12.01 0.05
C MET A 19 1.23 -11.44 0.77
N VAL A 20 1.34 -10.13 0.81
CA VAL A 20 2.36 -9.37 1.53
C VAL A 20 1.74 -8.68 2.74
N GLU A 21 2.41 -8.75 3.88
CA GLU A 21 2.02 -8.05 5.10
C GLU A 21 2.73 -6.71 5.16
N ILE A 22 1.96 -5.63 5.32
CA ILE A 22 2.45 -4.26 5.39
C ILE A 22 2.17 -3.70 6.78
N TYR A 23 3.22 -3.16 7.40
CA TYR A 23 3.12 -2.41 8.64
C TYR A 23 3.50 -0.96 8.37
N ALA A 24 2.52 -0.06 8.48
CA ALA A 24 2.69 1.37 8.25
C ALA A 24 2.62 2.13 9.58
N VAL A 25 3.45 3.17 9.73
CA VAL A 25 3.49 4.01 10.93
C VAL A 25 3.36 5.48 10.51
N CYS A 26 2.44 6.21 11.13
CA CYS A 26 2.29 7.63 10.88
C CYS A 26 3.13 8.43 11.88
N GLY A 27 3.83 9.46 11.40
CA GLY A 27 4.71 10.27 12.23
C GLY A 27 5.48 11.31 11.43
N GLU A 28 6.35 12.04 12.12
CA GLU A 28 7.17 13.10 11.55
C GLU A 28 8.65 12.92 11.87
N TRP A 29 9.51 13.24 10.91
CA TRP A 29 10.95 13.31 11.13
C TRP A 29 11.31 14.65 11.77
N LYS A 30 11.82 14.61 13.00
CA LYS A 30 12.36 15.77 13.71
C LYS A 30 13.86 15.83 13.53
N PHE A 31 14.28 16.91 12.89
CA PHE A 31 15.68 17.30 12.81
C PHE A 31 15.98 18.22 13.98
N ASN A 32 17.01 17.91 14.75
CA ASN A 32 17.44 18.72 15.86
C ASN A 32 18.93 19.00 15.71
N ASP A 33 19.39 20.22 16.03
CA ASP A 33 20.78 20.65 15.81
C ASP A 33 21.82 19.81 16.58
N LYS A 34 21.35 18.92 17.49
CA LYS A 34 22.17 18.14 18.42
C LYS A 34 22.07 16.63 18.25
N LEU A 35 21.11 16.10 17.48
CA LEU A 35 20.88 14.66 17.33
C LEU A 35 20.66 14.27 15.87
N PRO A 36 21.14 13.08 15.44
CA PRO A 36 20.76 12.51 14.16
C PRO A 36 19.24 12.27 14.18
N CYS A 37 18.56 12.80 13.15
CA CYS A 37 17.14 12.66 12.82
C CYS A 37 16.34 11.65 13.67
N GLU A 38 15.34 12.10 14.42
CA GLU A 38 14.43 11.25 15.19
C GLU A 38 13.08 11.15 14.49
N PHE A 39 12.53 9.94 14.33
CA PHE A 39 11.16 9.75 13.87
C PHE A 39 10.21 9.70 15.07
N VAL A 40 9.27 10.63 15.13
CA VAL A 40 8.26 10.71 16.20
C VAL A 40 6.93 10.22 15.67
N VAL A 41 6.41 9.15 16.25
CA VAL A 41 5.11 8.56 15.90
C VAL A 41 3.98 9.49 16.33
N ASP A 42 2.99 9.67 15.45
CA ASP A 42 1.76 10.40 15.75
C ASP A 42 0.92 9.60 16.75
N PRO A 43 0.67 10.12 17.96
CA PRO A 43 -0.03 9.37 19.01
C PRO A 43 -1.53 9.16 18.73
N ASP A 44 -2.13 9.98 17.86
CA ASP A 44 -3.55 9.89 17.53
C ASP A 44 -3.79 8.90 16.37
N LYS A 45 -2.83 8.80 15.44
CA LYS A 45 -2.91 7.90 14.27
C LYS A 45 -2.22 6.55 14.48
N GLY A 46 -1.11 6.52 15.21
CA GLY A 46 -0.37 5.30 15.53
C GLY A 46 0.16 4.56 14.30
N ALA A 47 -0.22 3.28 14.19
CA ALA A 47 0.23 2.39 13.14
C ALA A 47 -0.94 1.58 12.56
N SER A 48 -0.82 1.23 11.27
CA SER A 48 -1.75 0.35 10.57
C SER A 48 -1.04 -0.93 10.14
N PHE A 49 -1.77 -2.04 10.16
CA PHE A 49 -1.32 -3.33 9.65
C PHE A 49 -2.33 -3.84 8.63
N CYS A 50 -1.89 -4.10 7.41
CA CYS A 50 -2.75 -4.59 6.34
C CYS A 50 -2.06 -5.71 5.55
N GLN A 51 -2.87 -6.56 4.93
CA GLN A 51 -2.41 -7.64 4.07
C GLN A 51 -2.87 -7.35 2.65
N VAL A 52 -1.95 -7.38 1.69
CA VAL A 52 -2.18 -6.96 0.31
C VAL A 52 -1.70 -8.03 -0.67
N ASP A 53 -2.29 -8.09 -1.86
CA ASP A 53 -1.77 -8.94 -2.94
C ASP A 53 -0.41 -8.41 -3.41
N GLU A 54 0.52 -9.29 -3.80
CA GLU A 54 1.83 -8.89 -4.35
C GLU A 54 1.72 -7.98 -5.58
N ASN A 55 0.66 -8.14 -6.38
CA ASN A 55 0.44 -7.37 -7.60
C ASN A 55 -0.30 -6.04 -7.34
N VAL A 56 -0.48 -5.65 -6.07
CA VAL A 56 -1.09 -4.38 -5.70
C VAL A 56 -0.33 -3.22 -6.35
N THR A 57 -1.07 -2.30 -6.96
CA THR A 57 -0.46 -1.11 -7.55
C THR A 57 -0.07 -0.11 -6.46
N TYR A 58 0.92 0.73 -6.77
CA TYR A 58 1.32 1.81 -5.86
C TYR A 58 0.14 2.74 -5.48
N LEU A 59 -0.76 3.03 -6.42
CA LEU A 59 -1.94 3.86 -6.15
C LEU A 59 -2.91 3.20 -5.17
N GLU A 60 -3.13 1.90 -5.30
CA GLU A 60 -3.98 1.14 -4.37
C GLU A 60 -3.35 1.09 -2.97
N LEU A 61 -2.04 0.84 -2.89
CA LEU A 61 -1.30 0.91 -1.63
C LEU A 61 -1.44 2.27 -0.96
N LEU A 62 -1.26 3.33 -1.74
CA LEU A 62 -1.35 4.68 -1.24
C LEU A 62 -2.76 5.04 -0.78
N ALA A 63 -3.79 4.65 -1.55
CA ALA A 63 -5.19 4.84 -1.18
C ALA A 63 -5.51 4.15 0.16
N MET A 64 -5.02 2.92 0.37
CA MET A 64 -5.17 2.22 1.65
C MET A 64 -4.50 2.98 2.80
N VAL A 65 -3.26 3.42 2.64
CA VAL A 65 -2.54 4.19 3.68
C VAL A 65 -3.26 5.50 4.01
N ILE A 66 -3.75 6.22 3.00
CA ILE A 66 -4.49 7.47 3.18
C ILE A 66 -5.77 7.22 3.97
N GLN A 67 -6.51 6.16 3.62
CA GLN A 67 -7.74 5.77 4.30
C GLN A 67 -7.48 5.36 5.75
N ASP A 68 -6.49 4.49 6.00
CA ASP A 68 -6.17 3.97 7.33
C ASP A 68 -5.80 5.07 8.32
N PHE A 69 -5.06 6.07 7.86
CA PHE A 69 -4.62 7.19 8.69
C PHE A 69 -5.54 8.42 8.63
N GLY A 70 -6.65 8.34 7.89
CA GLY A 70 -7.61 9.44 7.73
C GLY A 70 -6.97 10.71 7.19
N ILE A 71 -6.00 10.59 6.29
CA ILE A 71 -5.27 11.73 5.72
C ILE A 71 -6.13 12.34 4.62
N ASP A 72 -6.45 13.63 4.71
CA ASP A 72 -7.17 14.34 3.65
C ASP A 72 -6.19 14.78 2.56
N CYS A 73 -5.69 13.81 1.78
CA CYS A 73 -4.85 14.08 0.62
C CYS A 73 -5.34 13.32 -0.61
N SER A 74 -5.30 13.99 -1.77
CA SER A 74 -5.59 13.40 -3.06
C SER A 74 -4.28 13.31 -3.84
N VAL A 75 -3.68 12.12 -3.89
CA VAL A 75 -2.46 11.90 -4.66
C VAL A 75 -2.81 11.49 -6.08
N LYS A 76 -2.28 12.22 -7.05
CA LYS A 76 -2.43 11.93 -8.48
C LYS A 76 -1.21 11.18 -8.99
N ASN A 77 -1.36 10.49 -10.12
CA ASN A 77 -0.23 9.83 -10.80
C ASN A 77 0.94 10.78 -11.09
N GLU A 78 0.65 12.06 -11.29
CA GLU A 78 1.64 13.12 -11.58
C GLU A 78 2.54 13.45 -10.38
N ASP A 79 2.07 13.16 -9.16
CA ASP A 79 2.81 13.42 -7.92
C ASP A 79 3.86 12.33 -7.63
N ILE A 80 3.76 11.18 -8.32
CA ILE A 80 4.64 10.04 -8.16
C ILE A 80 5.84 10.21 -9.10
N LYS A 81 6.94 10.78 -8.57
CA LYS A 81 8.23 10.78 -9.27
C LYS A 81 8.93 9.45 -9.00
N LEU A 82 8.93 8.59 -10.02
CA LEU A 82 9.75 7.37 -10.07
C LEU A 82 11.23 7.71 -10.30
#